data_AF-A0A151I1D5-F1
#
_entry.id   AF-A0A151I1D5-F1
#
_cell.length_a   1.000
_cell.length_b   1.000
_cell.length_c   1.000
_cell.angle_alpha   90.00
_cell.angle_beta   90.00
_cell.angle_gamma   90.00
#
_symmetry.space_group_name_H-M   'P 1'
#
loop_
_entity.id
_entity.type
_entity.pdbx_description
1 polymer ?
#
loop_
_entity_poly.entity_id
_entity_poly.type
_entity_poly.pdbx_seq_one_letter_code
_entity_poly.pdbx_strand_id
1 'polypeptide(L)'
;MNRGRKQRGVGGTRKRVGTRQGWIKGALVYRDGNLVSGSLEALVQHMVPTEEYYPDRAYLFAFLLSARLFIKPHELLGEVCALCEHQQNLNGEGGKERLHRFVPRLVQLLAEWTETFPYDFRDERVMGHVRSITQKVAAVDAAARQEVSALLQNLLLRLTALERYEEGLARLATEAATEQLTQVREFRYKRPFAAVSLHFAVPPRLS
;
A
#
# COMPACT_ATOMS: atom_id res chain seq x y z
N MET A 1 70.31 7.83 47.30
CA MET A 1 69.74 6.49 47.02
C MET A 1 68.79 6.58 45.83
N ASN A 2 69.23 6.11 44.66
CA ASN A 2 68.48 6.19 43.41
C ASN A 2 68.20 4.75 42.96
N ARG A 3 66.94 4.30 42.97
CA ARG A 3 66.52 2.95 42.57
C ARG A 3 65.39 3.04 41.57
N GLY A 4 65.54 2.34 40.44
CA GLY A 4 64.40 1.78 39.71
C GLY A 4 64.21 2.21 38.27
N ARG A 5 65.16 1.92 37.37
CA ARG A 5 64.82 1.61 35.97
C ARG A 5 63.90 0.37 35.96
N LYS A 6 62.74 0.46 35.31
CA LYS A 6 62.01 -0.73 34.85
C LYS A 6 61.60 -0.56 33.39
N GLN A 7 61.80 -1.65 32.66
CA GLN A 7 61.94 -1.73 31.23
C GLN A 7 60.61 -1.82 30.49
N ARG A 8 60.72 -1.54 29.19
CA ARG A 8 59.73 -1.68 28.11
C ARG A 8 59.13 -3.09 28.09
N GLY A 9 57.81 -3.16 28.01
CA GLY A 9 57.05 -4.35 27.62
C GLY A 9 56.20 -4.01 26.42
N VAL A 10 56.67 -4.36 25.22
CA VAL A 10 55.92 -4.28 23.97
C VAL A 10 54.91 -5.43 23.97
N GLY A 11 53.67 -5.13 24.34
CA GLY A 11 52.55 -6.07 24.33
C GLY A 11 51.62 -5.78 23.15
N GLY A 12 52.04 -6.14 21.94
CA GLY A 12 51.19 -6.14 20.76
C GLY A 12 50.12 -7.21 20.86
N THR A 13 48.97 -6.90 21.47
CA THR A 13 47.78 -7.74 21.38
C THR A 13 47.05 -7.42 20.07
N ARG A 14 47.44 -8.17 19.04
CA ARG A 14 46.73 -8.33 17.77
C ARG A 14 45.28 -8.75 18.09
N LYS A 15 44.37 -7.77 18.21
CA LYS A 15 42.93 -8.06 18.25
C LYS A 15 42.58 -8.67 16.89
N ARG A 16 42.34 -9.98 16.93
CA ARG A 16 41.77 -10.77 15.83
C ARG A 16 40.60 -9.96 15.27
N VAL A 17 40.67 -9.65 13.98
CA VAL A 17 39.52 -9.26 13.19
C VAL A 17 38.58 -10.46 13.24
N GLY A 18 37.70 -10.45 14.23
CA GLY A 18 36.56 -11.34 14.27
C GLY A 18 35.70 -10.93 13.10
N THR A 19 35.66 -11.77 12.08
CA THR A 19 34.62 -11.79 11.06
C THR A 19 33.28 -11.88 11.77
N ARG A 20 32.69 -10.72 12.11
CA ARG A 20 31.26 -10.64 12.38
C ARG A 20 30.58 -10.77 11.02
N GLN A 21 30.46 -12.02 10.56
CA GLN A 21 29.32 -12.45 9.79
C GLN A 21 28.09 -12.28 10.69
N GLY A 22 27.67 -11.03 10.84
CA GLY A 22 26.33 -10.69 11.30
C GLY A 22 25.49 -10.65 10.04
N TRP A 23 24.55 -11.59 9.94
CA TRP A 23 23.48 -11.57 8.96
C TRP A 23 22.90 -10.15 8.89
N ILE A 24 23.19 -9.39 7.82
CA ILE A 24 22.44 -8.17 7.54
C ILE A 24 21.07 -8.68 7.09
N LYS A 25 20.13 -8.80 8.02
CA LYS A 25 18.72 -8.95 7.66
C LYS A 25 18.34 -7.68 6.88
N GLY A 26 18.15 -7.85 5.56
CA GLY A 26 17.39 -6.93 4.71
C GLY A 26 17.83 -5.46 4.73
N ALA A 27 19.04 -5.12 4.29
CA ALA A 27 19.40 -3.72 4.06
C ALA A 27 18.78 -3.18 2.75
N LEU A 28 18.41 -1.90 2.77
CA LEU A 28 18.14 -1.13 1.55
C LEU A 28 19.39 -1.10 0.66
N VAL A 29 19.21 -1.28 -0.63
CA VAL A 29 20.27 -1.34 -1.65
C VAL A 29 20.18 -0.09 -2.51
N TYR A 30 21.24 0.72 -2.47
CA TYR A 30 21.33 1.95 -3.26
C TYR A 30 22.31 1.79 -4.42
N ARG A 31 22.00 2.43 -5.55
CA ARG A 31 22.93 2.62 -6.68
C ARG A 31 22.84 4.07 -7.14
N ASP A 32 23.99 4.73 -7.24
CA ASP A 32 24.09 6.13 -7.67
C ASP A 32 23.16 7.08 -6.87
N GLY A 33 23.03 6.82 -5.56
CA GLY A 33 22.15 7.58 -4.65
C GLY A 33 20.68 7.20 -4.71
N ASN A 34 20.25 6.34 -5.64
CA ASN A 34 18.86 5.92 -5.78
C ASN A 34 18.61 4.58 -5.07
N LEU A 35 17.48 4.47 -4.36
CA LEU A 35 17.03 3.21 -3.78
C LEU A 35 16.59 2.26 -4.91
N VAL A 36 17.28 1.12 -5.04
CA VAL A 36 17.02 0.14 -6.10
C VAL A 36 16.24 -1.06 -5.59
N SER A 37 16.54 -1.54 -4.38
CA SER A 37 15.84 -2.69 -3.78
C SER A 37 16.01 -2.75 -2.27
N GLY A 38 15.29 -3.65 -1.62
CA GLY A 38 15.38 -3.93 -0.20
C GLY A 38 14.49 -5.13 0.16
N SER A 39 14.58 -5.60 1.40
CA SER A 39 13.53 -6.48 1.91
C SER A 39 12.23 -5.69 2.07
N LEU A 40 11.09 -6.38 2.05
CA LEU A 40 9.79 -5.75 2.31
C LEU A 40 9.82 -4.97 3.64
N GLU A 41 10.33 -5.60 4.70
CA GLU A 41 10.47 -4.99 6.03
C GLU A 41 11.24 -3.65 5.98
N ALA A 42 12.39 -3.62 5.29
CA ALA A 42 13.19 -2.40 5.18
C ALA A 42 12.53 -1.32 4.32
N LEU A 43 11.82 -1.72 3.26
CA LEU A 43 11.05 -0.80 2.43
C LEU A 43 9.86 -0.20 3.20
N VAL A 44 9.16 -1.01 4.01
CA VAL A 44 8.12 -0.53 4.92
C VAL A 44 8.73 0.43 5.94
N GLN A 45 9.84 0.07 6.58
CA GLN A 45 10.52 0.96 7.52
C GLN A 45 10.97 2.28 6.86
N HIS A 46 11.40 2.26 5.60
CA HIS A 46 11.77 3.45 4.84
C HIS A 46 10.55 4.31 4.44
N MET A 47 9.35 3.73 4.38
CA MET A 47 8.10 4.45 4.15
C MET A 47 7.59 5.16 5.42
N VAL A 48 7.94 4.67 6.61
CA VAL A 48 7.48 5.26 7.88
C VAL A 48 8.25 6.56 8.16
N PRO A 49 7.56 7.72 8.26
CA PRO A 49 8.21 8.98 8.61
C PRO A 49 8.83 8.95 10.00
N THR A 50 9.90 9.72 10.20
CA THR A 50 10.50 9.99 11.51
C THR A 50 10.52 11.50 11.77
N GLU A 51 11.13 11.93 12.88
CA GLU A 51 11.29 13.35 13.20
C GLU A 51 12.17 14.07 12.17
N GLU A 52 13.24 13.41 11.71
CA GLU A 52 14.26 13.99 10.83
C GLU A 52 14.08 13.60 9.35
N TYR A 53 13.19 12.65 9.05
CA TYR A 53 13.03 12.10 7.72
C TYR A 53 11.56 11.95 7.33
N TYR A 54 11.25 12.33 6.09
CA TYR A 54 10.00 12.02 5.43
C TYR A 54 10.34 11.45 4.04
N PRO A 55 9.78 10.29 3.63
CA PRO A 55 10.04 9.72 2.32
C PRO A 55 9.61 10.66 1.21
N ASP A 56 10.39 10.73 0.14
CA ASP A 56 10.01 11.56 -1.00
C ASP A 56 8.74 11.00 -1.69
N ARG A 57 8.04 11.90 -2.39
CA ARG A 57 6.76 11.56 -3.03
C ARG A 57 6.90 10.50 -4.12
N ALA A 58 8.04 10.44 -4.81
CA ALA A 58 8.24 9.46 -5.89
C ALA A 58 8.38 8.05 -5.30
N TYR A 59 9.12 7.92 -4.20
CA TYR A 59 9.19 6.68 -3.44
C TYR A 59 7.82 6.27 -2.90
N LEU A 60 7.10 7.19 -2.22
CA LEU A 60 5.76 6.90 -1.69
C LEU A 60 4.81 6.40 -2.78
N PHE A 61 4.77 7.08 -3.92
CA PHE A 61 3.95 6.68 -5.06
C PHE A 61 4.33 5.27 -5.56
N ALA A 62 5.61 5.05 -5.87
CA ALA A 62 6.08 3.80 -6.46
C ALA A 62 5.94 2.62 -5.50
N PHE A 63 6.26 2.83 -4.22
CA PHE A 63 6.13 1.82 -3.19
C PHE A 63 4.66 1.48 -2.93
N LEU A 64 3.78 2.46 -2.66
CA LEU A 64 2.36 2.18 -2.44
C LEU A 64 1.69 1.54 -3.67
N LEU A 65 2.05 1.95 -4.89
CA LEU A 65 1.57 1.33 -6.12
C LEU A 65 1.89 -0.17 -6.16
N SER A 66 3.15 -0.53 -5.90
CA SER A 66 3.69 -1.88 -6.07
C SER A 66 3.60 -2.77 -4.83
N ALA A 67 3.52 -2.20 -3.63
CA ALA A 67 3.50 -2.92 -2.35
C ALA A 67 2.34 -3.91 -2.27
N ARG A 68 1.21 -3.64 -2.96
CA ARG A 68 0.04 -4.54 -3.03
C ARG A 68 0.36 -5.94 -3.55
N LEU A 69 1.46 -6.10 -4.27
CA LEU A 69 1.94 -7.40 -4.74
C LEU A 69 2.55 -8.25 -3.61
N PHE A 70 2.96 -7.61 -2.51
CA PHE A 70 3.73 -8.23 -1.43
C PHE A 70 3.05 -8.15 -0.06
N ILE A 71 2.24 -7.11 0.18
CA ILE A 71 1.53 -6.85 1.44
C ILE A 71 0.20 -6.17 1.16
N LYS A 72 -0.87 -6.59 1.85
CA LYS A 72 -2.18 -5.95 1.67
C LYS A 72 -2.19 -4.56 2.33
N PRO A 73 -2.96 -3.58 1.80
CA PRO A 73 -2.99 -2.22 2.36
C PRO A 73 -3.29 -2.13 3.86
N HIS A 74 -4.21 -2.96 4.38
CA HIS A 74 -4.51 -2.97 5.83
C HIS A 74 -3.37 -3.55 6.67
N GLU A 75 -2.67 -4.57 6.18
CA GLU A 75 -1.49 -5.13 6.85
C GLU A 75 -0.36 -4.10 6.85
N LEU A 76 -0.12 -3.43 5.70
CA LEU A 76 0.86 -2.36 5.58
C LEU A 76 0.57 -1.20 6.54
N LEU A 77 -0.68 -0.73 6.61
CA LEU A 77 -1.05 0.35 7.52
C LEU A 77 -0.93 -0.07 8.99
N GLY A 78 -1.21 -1.34 9.31
CA GLY A 78 -0.94 -1.93 10.61
C GLY A 78 0.54 -1.90 10.98
N GLU A 79 1.42 -2.35 10.08
CA GLU A 79 2.89 -2.31 10.26
C GLU A 79 3.41 -0.89 10.43
N VAL A 80 2.93 0.05 9.61
CA VAL A 80 3.24 1.48 9.75
C VAL A 80 2.87 1.91 11.16
N CYS A 81 1.63 1.70 11.61
CA CYS A 81 1.20 2.09 12.97
C CYS A 81 2.07 1.46 14.07
N ALA A 82 2.42 0.18 13.96
CA ALA A 82 3.25 -0.52 14.94
C ALA A 82 4.69 0.03 15.00
N LEU A 83 5.30 0.31 13.84
CA LEU A 83 6.61 0.93 13.76
C LEU A 83 6.61 2.33 14.36
N CYS A 84 5.52 3.08 14.17
CA CYS A 84 5.35 4.39 14.78
C CYS A 84 5.29 4.30 16.31
N GLU A 85 4.54 3.34 16.86
CA GLU A 85 4.50 3.07 18.30
C GLU A 85 5.85 2.60 18.85
N HIS A 86 6.58 1.79 18.09
CA HIS A 86 7.92 1.35 18.47
C HIS A 86 8.90 2.51 18.54
N GLN A 87 8.89 3.40 17.55
CA GLN A 87 9.68 4.64 17.55
C GLN A 87 9.30 5.54 18.74
N GLN A 88 8.01 5.60 19.11
CA GLN A 88 7.56 6.33 20.29
C GLN A 88 8.11 5.75 21.60
N ASN A 89 8.28 4.43 21.71
CA ASN A 89 8.72 3.77 22.94
C ASN A 89 10.23 3.93 23.20
N LEU A 90 11.05 4.05 22.16
CA LEU A 90 12.52 4.15 22.28
C LEU A 90 13.03 5.52 22.76
N ASN A 91 12.29 6.62 22.53
CA ASN A 91 12.78 8.00 22.72
C ASN A 91 12.53 8.61 24.12
N GLY A 92 12.78 7.87 25.20
CA GLY A 92 13.13 8.43 26.53
C GLY A 92 12.10 9.18 27.41
N GLU A 93 11.33 10.18 26.93
CA GLU A 93 10.52 11.03 27.83
C GLU A 93 9.07 11.38 27.35
N GLY A 94 8.07 11.36 28.25
CA GLY A 94 6.76 12.04 28.13
C GLY A 94 5.76 11.58 27.05
N GLY A 95 4.84 10.66 27.38
CA GLY A 95 3.89 10.06 26.43
C GLY A 95 3.02 11.04 25.60
N LYS A 96 2.68 12.23 26.10
CA LYS A 96 1.87 13.24 25.36
C LYS A 96 2.68 14.06 24.35
N GLU A 97 3.88 14.52 24.70
CA GLU A 97 4.76 15.28 23.80
C GLU A 97 5.28 14.41 22.65
N ARG A 98 5.52 13.12 22.92
CA ARG A 98 5.89 12.13 21.90
C ARG A 98 4.81 11.91 20.85
N LEU A 99 3.56 11.82 21.28
CA LEU A 99 2.42 11.64 20.38
C LEU A 99 2.25 12.88 19.49
N HIS A 100 2.51 14.08 20.04
CA HIS A 100 2.48 15.36 19.34
C HIS A 100 3.46 15.46 18.17
N ARG A 101 4.70 14.96 18.32
CA ARG A 101 5.71 15.02 17.24
C ARG A 101 5.40 14.10 16.06
N PHE A 102 4.84 12.94 16.34
CA PHE A 102 4.68 11.89 15.34
C PHE A 102 3.35 11.98 14.58
N VAL A 103 2.25 12.32 15.27
CA VAL A 103 0.91 12.37 14.69
C VAL A 103 0.83 13.21 13.41
N PRO A 104 1.39 14.44 13.33
CA PRO A 104 1.35 15.23 12.10
C PRO A 104 1.96 14.52 10.90
N ARG A 105 3.05 13.77 11.08
CA ARG A 105 3.71 13.02 10.00
C ARG A 105 2.89 11.83 9.52
N LEU A 106 2.22 11.12 10.44
CA LEU A 106 1.30 10.05 10.07
C LEU A 106 0.06 10.58 9.36
N VAL A 107 -0.50 11.70 9.82
CA VAL A 107 -1.62 12.37 9.16
C VAL A 107 -1.21 12.83 7.76
N GLN A 108 -0.01 13.39 7.60
CA GLN A 108 0.55 13.72 6.29
C GLN A 108 0.66 12.49 5.38
N LEU A 109 1.23 11.38 5.87
CA LEU A 109 1.31 10.12 5.11
C LEU A 109 -0.08 9.61 4.68
N LEU A 110 -1.07 9.65 5.58
CA LEU A 110 -2.44 9.27 5.26
C LEU A 110 -3.06 10.21 4.21
N ALA A 111 -2.78 11.51 4.28
CA ALA A 111 -3.27 12.47 3.29
C ALA A 111 -2.73 12.12 1.89
N GLU A 112 -1.42 11.86 1.79
CA GLU A 112 -0.78 11.49 0.52
C GLU A 112 -1.30 10.14 -0.01
N TRP A 113 -1.51 9.16 0.87
CA TRP A 113 -2.05 7.86 0.49
C TRP A 113 -3.52 7.95 0.05
N THR A 114 -4.39 8.63 0.82
CA THR A 114 -5.81 8.81 0.46
C THR A 114 -6.01 9.63 -0.81
N GLU A 115 -5.12 10.57 -1.10
CA GLU A 115 -5.13 11.32 -2.35
C GLU A 115 -4.71 10.45 -3.54
N THR A 116 -3.63 9.66 -3.38
CA THR A 116 -3.03 8.91 -4.49
C THR A 116 -3.77 7.61 -4.79
N PHE A 117 -4.20 6.88 -3.75
CA PHE A 117 -4.84 5.57 -3.86
C PHE A 117 -6.09 5.46 -2.96
N PRO A 118 -7.14 6.26 -3.22
CA PRO A 118 -8.35 6.27 -2.39
C PRO A 118 -9.03 4.90 -2.29
N TYR A 119 -8.89 4.05 -3.31
CA TYR A 119 -9.47 2.71 -3.36
C TYR A 119 -9.02 1.77 -2.23
N ASP A 120 -7.81 1.94 -1.69
CA ASP A 120 -7.33 1.10 -0.59
C ASP A 120 -8.20 1.27 0.67
N PHE A 121 -8.83 2.44 0.81
CA PHE A 121 -9.64 2.80 1.97
C PHE A 121 -11.11 2.34 1.86
N ARG A 122 -11.49 1.62 0.79
CA ARG A 122 -12.76 0.87 0.79
C ARG A 122 -12.71 -0.35 1.70
N ASP A 123 -11.51 -0.86 2.00
CA ASP A 123 -11.36 -1.98 2.93
C ASP A 123 -11.62 -1.49 4.37
N GLU A 124 -12.64 -2.06 5.02
CA GLU A 124 -13.01 -1.70 6.39
C GLU A 124 -11.89 -1.90 7.42
N ARG A 125 -10.91 -2.77 7.15
CA ARG A 125 -9.75 -2.96 8.03
C ARG A 125 -8.80 -1.78 7.94
N VAL A 126 -8.60 -1.21 6.75
CA VAL A 126 -7.85 0.05 6.56
C VAL A 126 -8.57 1.16 7.31
N MET A 127 -9.88 1.29 7.14
CA MET A 127 -10.68 2.28 7.87
C MET A 127 -10.68 2.05 9.39
N GLY A 128 -10.55 0.80 9.84
CA GLY A 128 -10.33 0.46 11.25
C GLY A 128 -9.09 1.14 11.81
N HIS A 129 -7.95 1.04 11.13
CA HIS A 129 -6.72 1.74 11.52
C HIS A 129 -6.89 3.26 11.48
N VAL A 130 -7.51 3.80 10.42
CA VAL A 130 -7.77 5.25 10.32
C VAL A 130 -8.61 5.75 11.50
N ARG A 131 -9.66 5.02 11.90
CA ARG A 131 -10.47 5.37 13.07
C ARG A 131 -9.65 5.37 14.36
N SER A 132 -8.78 4.39 14.57
CA SER A 132 -7.87 4.36 15.72
C SER A 132 -6.90 5.54 15.71
N ILE A 133 -6.39 5.94 14.55
CA ILE A 133 -5.51 7.11 14.40
C ILE A 133 -6.29 8.38 14.74
N THR A 134 -7.49 8.57 14.19
CA THR A 134 -8.36 9.72 14.49
C THR A 134 -8.63 9.86 16.00
N GLN A 135 -8.90 8.75 16.69
CA GLN A 135 -9.08 8.75 18.15
C GLN A 135 -7.81 9.19 18.89
N LYS A 136 -6.63 8.72 18.47
CA LYS A 136 -5.35 9.15 19.04
C LYS A 136 -5.09 10.64 18.78
N VAL A 137 -5.33 11.14 17.56
CA VAL A 137 -5.18 12.57 17.21
C VAL A 137 -6.10 13.44 18.05
N ALA A 138 -7.31 12.96 18.34
CA ALA A 138 -8.27 13.70 19.15
C ALA A 138 -7.74 14.08 20.54
N ALA A 139 -6.84 13.27 21.10
CA ALA A 139 -6.21 13.48 22.40
C ALA A 139 -4.99 14.44 22.37
N VAL A 140 -4.54 14.86 21.18
CA VAL A 140 -3.25 15.54 20.96
C VAL A 140 -3.46 17.04 20.76
N ASP A 141 -4.16 17.43 19.69
CA ASP A 141 -4.26 18.84 19.28
C ASP A 141 -5.50 19.16 18.45
N ALA A 142 -5.99 20.39 18.56
CA ALA A 142 -7.12 20.88 17.80
C ALA A 142 -6.84 21.06 16.30
N ALA A 143 -5.64 21.50 15.91
CA ALA A 143 -5.30 21.68 14.50
C ALA A 143 -5.16 20.33 13.81
N ALA A 144 -4.44 19.38 14.43
CA ALA A 144 -4.32 18.02 13.91
C ALA A 144 -5.69 17.32 13.75
N ARG A 145 -6.65 17.58 14.66
CA ARG A 145 -8.03 17.10 14.51
C ARG A 145 -8.69 17.64 13.24
N GLN A 146 -8.54 18.94 12.94
CA GLN A 146 -9.12 19.55 11.75
C GLN A 146 -8.53 18.97 10.46
N GLU A 147 -7.22 18.72 10.43
CA GLU A 147 -6.56 18.08 9.29
C GLU A 147 -7.10 16.67 9.03
N VAL A 148 -7.26 15.86 10.08
CA VAL A 148 -7.85 14.52 9.94
C VAL A 148 -9.31 14.58 9.51
N SER A 149 -10.10 15.52 10.05
CA SER A 149 -11.49 15.71 9.62
C SER A 149 -11.58 16.11 8.14
N ALA A 150 -10.73 17.02 7.67
CA ALA A 150 -10.66 17.42 6.27
C ALA A 150 -10.24 16.26 5.36
N LEU A 151 -9.25 15.47 5.78
CA LEU A 151 -8.81 14.25 5.09
C LEU A 151 -9.97 13.27 4.92
N LEU A 152 -10.71 12.97 6.00
CA LEU A 152 -11.84 12.03 5.97
C LEU A 152 -12.97 12.54 5.06
N GLN A 153 -13.26 13.84 5.10
CA GLN A 153 -14.27 14.44 4.22
C GLN A 153 -13.87 14.35 2.75
N ASN A 154 -12.61 14.65 2.44
CA ASN A 154 -12.08 14.55 1.07
C ASN A 154 -12.08 13.09 0.58
N LEU A 155 -11.72 12.15 1.44
CA LEU A 155 -11.75 10.73 1.13
C LEU A 155 -13.18 10.27 0.81
N LEU A 156 -14.16 10.65 1.63
CA LEU A 156 -15.57 10.34 1.37
C LEU A 156 -16.02 10.87 0.01
N LEU A 157 -15.75 12.15 -0.29
CA LEU A 157 -16.10 12.75 -1.58
C LEU A 157 -15.48 11.98 -2.76
N ARG A 158 -14.22 11.57 -2.64
CA ARG A 158 -13.51 10.80 -3.68
C ARG A 158 -14.11 9.41 -3.83
N LEU A 159 -14.35 8.70 -2.74
CA LEU A 159 -14.95 7.37 -2.77
C LEU A 159 -16.36 7.40 -3.37
N THR A 160 -17.20 8.35 -2.99
CA THR A 160 -18.53 8.54 -3.59
C THR A 160 -18.44 8.88 -5.08
N ALA A 161 -17.48 9.69 -5.50
CA ALA A 161 -17.27 9.96 -6.92
C ALA A 161 -16.89 8.67 -7.67
N LEU A 162 -15.97 7.88 -7.13
CA LEU A 162 -15.55 6.60 -7.70
C LEU A 162 -16.70 5.60 -7.80
N GLU A 163 -17.54 5.49 -6.76
CA GLU A 163 -18.76 4.65 -6.77
C GLU A 163 -19.68 5.06 -7.91
N ARG A 164 -19.95 6.37 -8.07
CA ARG A 164 -20.80 6.87 -9.16
C ARG A 164 -20.22 6.58 -10.55
N TYR A 165 -18.90 6.68 -10.70
CA TYR A 165 -18.24 6.32 -11.96
C TYR A 165 -18.38 4.83 -12.27
N GLU A 166 -18.18 3.97 -11.28
CA GLU A 166 -18.33 2.52 -11.42
C GLU A 166 -19.76 2.09 -11.73
N GLU A 167 -20.74 2.69 -11.07
CA GLU A 167 -22.16 2.48 -11.38
C GLU A 167 -22.48 2.90 -12.82
N GLY A 168 -21.94 4.03 -13.27
CA GLY A 168 -22.06 4.48 -14.65
C GLY A 168 -21.47 3.48 -15.65
N LEU A 169 -20.26 2.98 -15.39
CA LEU A 169 -19.60 1.97 -16.22
C LEU A 169 -20.40 0.66 -16.25
N ALA A 170 -20.92 0.20 -15.11
CA ALA A 170 -21.72 -1.02 -15.02
C ALA A 170 -23.04 -0.91 -15.81
N ARG A 171 -23.68 0.27 -15.77
CA ARG A 171 -24.89 0.55 -16.56
C ARG A 171 -24.60 0.51 -18.05
N LEU A 172 -23.56 1.21 -18.52
CA LEU A 172 -23.16 1.20 -19.93
C LEU A 172 -22.80 -0.21 -20.43
N ALA A 173 -22.10 -0.99 -19.62
CA ALA A 173 -21.77 -2.37 -19.95
C ALA A 173 -23.03 -3.26 -20.08
N THR A 174 -24.02 -3.05 -19.21
CA THR A 174 -25.31 -3.76 -19.25
C THR A 174 -26.13 -3.37 -20.48
N GLU A 175 -26.23 -2.07 -20.77
CA GLU A 175 -26.95 -1.53 -21.92
C GLU A 175 -26.35 -2.08 -23.23
N ALA A 176 -25.02 -2.03 -23.38
CA ALA A 176 -24.32 -2.60 -24.54
C ALA A 176 -24.57 -4.11 -24.70
N ALA A 177 -24.57 -4.87 -23.60
CA ALA A 177 -24.89 -6.30 -23.64
C ALA A 177 -26.34 -6.56 -24.06
N THR A 178 -27.30 -5.76 -23.59
CA THR A 178 -28.70 -5.87 -23.99
C THR A 178 -28.94 -5.53 -25.45
N GLU A 179 -28.27 -4.50 -25.99
CA GLU A 179 -28.34 -4.14 -27.41
C GLU A 179 -27.76 -5.23 -28.32
N GLN A 180 -26.66 -5.87 -27.92
CA GLN A 180 -26.12 -7.01 -28.66
C GLN A 180 -27.10 -8.19 -28.66
N LEU A 181 -27.74 -8.48 -27.52
CA LEU A 181 -28.74 -9.53 -27.41
C LEU A 181 -29.98 -9.26 -28.27
N THR A 182 -30.45 -8.00 -28.33
CA THR A 182 -31.60 -7.64 -29.19
C THR A 182 -31.24 -7.71 -30.66
N GLN A 183 -30.05 -7.27 -31.07
CA GLN A 183 -29.56 -7.43 -32.44
C GLN A 183 -29.47 -8.92 -32.84
N VAL A 184 -28.87 -9.76 -32.00
CA VAL A 184 -28.78 -11.21 -32.26
C VAL A 184 -30.17 -11.85 -32.37
N ARG A 185 -31.12 -11.45 -31.52
CA ARG A 185 -32.52 -11.91 -31.58
C ARG A 185 -33.20 -11.47 -32.88
N GLU A 186 -33.03 -10.21 -33.29
CA GLU A 186 -33.56 -9.71 -34.56
C GLU A 186 -32.98 -10.46 -35.76
N PHE A 187 -31.66 -10.69 -35.79
CA PHE A 187 -31.03 -11.48 -36.85
C PHE A 187 -31.56 -12.91 -36.90
N ARG A 188 -31.82 -13.52 -35.73
CA ARG A 188 -32.37 -14.88 -35.64
C ARG A 188 -33.84 -14.95 -36.06
N TYR A 189 -34.61 -13.88 -35.88
CA TYR A 189 -36.01 -13.79 -36.33
C TYR A 189 -36.14 -13.40 -37.81
N LYS A 190 -35.17 -12.67 -38.37
CA LYS A 190 -35.12 -12.26 -39.79
C LYS A 190 -34.49 -13.29 -40.74
N ARG A 191 -33.93 -14.41 -40.24
CA ARG A 191 -33.55 -15.53 -41.12
C ARG A 191 -34.80 -16.38 -41.38
N PRO A 192 -35.38 -16.38 -42.60
CA PRO A 192 -36.37 -17.39 -42.94
C PRO A 192 -35.64 -18.74 -42.91
N PHE A 193 -36.20 -19.71 -42.19
CA PHE A 193 -35.86 -21.12 -42.37
C PHE A 193 -36.13 -21.44 -43.84
N ALA A 194 -35.09 -21.41 -44.68
CA ALA A 194 -35.15 -22.09 -45.96
C ALA A 194 -35.32 -23.58 -45.63
N ALA A 195 -36.55 -24.04 -45.72
CA ALA A 195 -36.89 -25.45 -45.63
C ALA A 195 -36.07 -26.19 -46.69
N VAL A 196 -35.06 -26.93 -46.26
CA VAL A 196 -34.49 -28.00 -47.09
C VAL A 196 -35.46 -29.17 -46.96
N SER A 197 -36.53 -29.13 -47.74
CA SER A 197 -37.34 -30.32 -48.00
C SER A 197 -36.48 -31.30 -48.80
N LEU A 198 -35.80 -32.21 -48.10
CA LEU A 198 -35.20 -33.40 -48.69
C LEU A 198 -36.33 -34.28 -49.22
N HIS A 199 -36.68 -34.10 -50.48
CA HIS A 199 -37.53 -35.03 -51.21
C HIS A 199 -36.71 -36.30 -51.46
N PHE A 200 -36.88 -37.29 -50.59
CA PHE A 200 -36.36 -38.64 -50.81
C PHE A 200 -37.13 -39.26 -51.98
N ALA A 201 -36.53 -39.21 -53.16
CA ALA A 201 -36.96 -40.03 -54.29
C ALA A 201 -36.71 -41.51 -53.93
N VAL A 202 -37.79 -42.26 -53.71
CA VAL A 202 -37.76 -43.71 -53.60
C VAL A 202 -37.62 -44.29 -55.01
N PRO A 203 -36.53 -45.00 -55.37
CA PRO A 203 -36.45 -45.67 -56.66
C PRO A 203 -37.36 -46.92 -56.68
N PRO A 204 -37.91 -47.28 -57.85
CA PRO A 204 -38.81 -48.43 -57.97
C PRO A 204 -38.02 -49.74 -57.84
N ARG A 205 -38.59 -50.71 -57.12
CA ARG A 205 -38.10 -52.09 -57.09
C ARG A 205 -38.28 -52.70 -58.48
N LEU A 206 -37.20 -53.19 -59.06
CA LEU A 206 -37.25 -54.18 -60.13
C LEU A 206 -37.29 -55.57 -59.47
N SER A 207 -38.27 -56.34 -59.95
CA SER A 207 -38.63 -57.76 -59.73
C SER A 207 -37.67 -58.63 -58.94
#